data_AF-A0A1E4N913-F1
#
_entry.id   AF-A0A1E4N913-F1
#
_cell.length_a   1.000
_cell.length_b   1.000
_cell.length_c   1.000
_cell.angle_alpha   90.00
_cell.angle_beta   90.00
_cell.angle_gamma   90.00
#
_symmetry.space_group_name_H-M   'P 1'
#
loop_
_entity.id
_entity.type
_entity.pdbx_description
1 polymer ?
#
loop_
_entity_poly.entity_id
_entity_poly.type
_entity_poly.pdbx_seq_one_letter_code
_entity_poly.pdbx_strand_id
1 'polypeptide(L)'
;AHGFLTVNGQKMSKSRGTFITAESYLAQKLNPEWLRYYYAAKLNGTMEDIDLNLDDFVARVNSDLVGKFINIASRTAGFIHKNFDGKLADGVANIELVGAFQAAASTIAAHYEARDYAKALREIMALADRANQYVADEKPWELAKKPEAVYRLHEVCTVALNCFRLLTLYLKPVLPKLAGEVEAFLDIPPLAWEDAQSLFIRHRINAYNHLMTRIDPKSIEAMVDANKQNLEPTPAPAPARHAEAQAHATQPAAATPVSDTISIDDFAKIDLRIARIANAEHVEGADKLLRLTLDLGELGTRQVFAGIKSAYAPEALVGRLTVMVANLAPRKMKFGMSEGMVLAASYPEGHKGDAPGLFILSPDSGAQPGMKVK
;
A
#
# COMPACT_ATOMS: atom_id res chain seq x y z
N ALA A 1 -1.60 7.04 20.77
CA ALA A 1 -2.28 5.80 20.35
C ALA A 1 -2.28 5.76 18.83
N HIS A 2 -2.28 4.57 18.23
CA HIS A 2 -2.44 4.37 16.79
C HIS A 2 -3.61 3.40 16.54
N GLY A 3 -4.17 3.40 15.34
CA GLY A 3 -5.19 2.41 14.95
C GLY A 3 -4.61 1.03 14.71
N PHE A 4 -5.44 0.13 14.20
CA PHE A 4 -5.03 -1.22 13.82
C PHE A 4 -4.32 -1.25 12.46
N LEU A 5 -3.57 -2.32 12.23
CA LEU A 5 -2.97 -2.62 10.93
C LEU A 5 -3.92 -3.53 10.13
N THR A 6 -4.25 -3.12 8.91
CA THR A 6 -4.87 -3.95 7.88
C THR A 6 -3.85 -4.29 6.79
N VAL A 7 -4.13 -5.32 6.00
CA VAL A 7 -3.32 -5.71 4.85
C VAL A 7 -4.26 -5.87 3.65
N ASN A 8 -3.99 -5.14 2.58
CA ASN A 8 -4.84 -5.03 1.38
C ASN A 8 -6.30 -4.71 1.73
N GLY A 9 -6.52 -3.76 2.64
CA GLY A 9 -7.83 -3.29 3.08
C GLY A 9 -8.59 -4.24 4.00
N GLN A 10 -7.99 -5.36 4.41
CA GLN A 10 -8.63 -6.38 5.24
C GLN A 10 -7.88 -6.63 6.54
N LYS A 11 -8.57 -7.12 7.58
CA LYS A 11 -7.91 -7.60 8.80
C LYS A 11 -6.91 -8.71 8.45
N MET A 12 -5.75 -8.72 9.11
CA MET A 12 -4.73 -9.75 8.93
C MET A 12 -5.30 -11.16 9.13
N SER A 13 -4.94 -12.10 8.25
CA SER A 13 -5.40 -13.49 8.31
C SER A 13 -4.30 -14.48 7.98
N LYS A 14 -4.17 -15.54 8.79
CA LYS A 14 -3.25 -16.65 8.52
C LYS A 14 -3.62 -17.40 7.23
N SER A 15 -4.92 -17.62 6.97
CA SER A 15 -5.38 -18.34 5.77
C SER A 15 -5.07 -17.61 4.47
N ARG A 16 -5.04 -16.27 4.50
CA ARG A 16 -4.64 -15.44 3.34
C ARG A 16 -3.13 -15.23 3.24
N GLY A 17 -2.35 -15.67 4.23
CA GLY A 17 -0.92 -15.36 4.33
C GLY A 17 -0.63 -13.90 4.72
N THR A 18 -1.66 -13.12 5.06
CA THR A 18 -1.53 -11.70 5.41
C THR A 18 -1.34 -11.46 6.91
N PHE A 19 -1.32 -12.52 7.71
CA PHE A 19 -0.81 -12.48 9.08
C PHE A 19 0.72 -12.51 9.04
N ILE A 20 1.32 -11.36 8.76
CA ILE A 20 2.76 -11.18 8.63
C ILE A 20 3.32 -10.84 10.01
N THR A 21 4.12 -11.73 10.59
CA THR A 21 4.83 -11.44 11.84
C THR A 21 6.17 -10.79 11.52
N ALA A 22 6.76 -10.07 12.49
CA ALA A 22 8.11 -9.54 12.33
C ALA A 22 9.11 -10.66 12.05
N GLU A 23 8.97 -11.81 12.72
CA GLU A 23 9.80 -12.99 12.50
C GLU A 23 9.63 -13.54 11.07
N SER A 24 8.40 -13.68 10.58
CA SER A 24 8.19 -14.24 9.24
C SER A 24 8.67 -13.30 8.13
N TYR A 25 8.54 -11.99 8.32
CA TYR A 25 9.12 -10.99 7.42
C TYR A 25 10.65 -11.09 7.34
N LEU A 26 11.32 -11.20 8.49
CA LEU A 26 12.78 -11.32 8.57
C LEU A 26 13.29 -12.69 8.08
N ALA A 27 12.54 -13.76 8.30
CA ALA A 27 12.87 -15.10 7.80
C ALA A 27 12.95 -15.14 6.27
N GLN A 28 12.14 -14.31 5.59
CA GLN A 28 12.19 -14.14 4.13
C GLN A 28 13.33 -13.21 3.66
N LYS A 29 14.21 -12.78 4.58
CA LYS A 29 15.35 -11.89 4.31
C LYS A 29 14.94 -10.55 3.68
N LEU A 30 13.71 -10.12 3.93
CA LEU A 30 13.23 -8.81 3.50
C LEU A 30 13.84 -7.72 4.40
N ASN A 31 14.15 -6.56 3.81
CA ASN A 31 14.76 -5.48 4.57
C ASN A 31 13.71 -4.80 5.47
N PRO A 32 13.87 -4.81 6.81
CA PRO A 32 12.89 -4.22 7.73
C PRO A 32 12.71 -2.71 7.56
N GLU A 33 13.70 -2.01 7.00
CA GLU A 33 13.61 -0.58 6.75
C GLU A 33 12.58 -0.21 5.68
N TRP A 34 12.23 -1.15 4.80
CA TRP A 34 11.13 -0.97 3.86
C TRP A 34 9.80 -0.80 4.60
N LEU A 35 9.51 -1.68 5.58
CA LEU A 35 8.29 -1.55 6.41
C LEU A 35 8.33 -0.29 7.27
N ARG A 36 9.49 0.03 7.87
CA ARG A 36 9.65 1.26 8.66
C ARG A 36 9.30 2.49 7.83
N TYR A 37 9.84 2.58 6.61
CA TYR A 37 9.53 3.67 5.69
C TYR A 37 8.05 3.74 5.36
N TYR A 38 7.47 2.61 4.95
CA TYR A 38 6.09 2.58 4.50
C TYR A 38 5.10 2.95 5.61
N TYR A 39 5.32 2.46 6.83
CA TYR A 39 4.50 2.84 7.97
C TYR A 39 4.69 4.31 8.35
N ALA A 40 5.94 4.81 8.38
CA ALA A 40 6.19 6.23 8.63
C ALA A 40 5.51 7.12 7.58
N ALA A 41 5.44 6.69 6.31
CA ALA A 41 4.79 7.44 5.24
C ALA A 41 3.26 7.50 5.38
N LYS A 42 2.66 6.65 6.22
CA LYS A 42 1.21 6.59 6.48
C LYS A 42 0.82 7.05 7.89
N LEU A 43 1.74 7.00 8.85
CA LEU A 43 1.51 7.43 10.22
C LEU A 43 1.30 8.94 10.29
N ASN A 44 0.22 9.35 10.95
CA ASN A 44 -0.10 10.75 11.20
C ASN A 44 -0.40 10.97 12.69
N GLY A 45 -0.65 12.23 13.08
CA GLY A 45 -0.91 12.60 14.47
C GLY A 45 -2.26 12.12 15.04
N THR A 46 -3.06 11.39 14.26
CA THR A 46 -4.42 10.94 14.62
C THR A 46 -4.49 9.42 14.82
N MET A 47 -5.57 8.95 15.44
CA MET A 47 -5.80 7.53 15.70
C MET A 47 -6.58 6.91 14.54
N GLU A 48 -5.87 6.62 13.46
CA GLU A 48 -6.42 5.99 12.25
C GLU A 48 -5.77 4.62 12.03
N ASP A 49 -6.54 3.72 11.43
CA ASP A 49 -6.04 2.42 10.97
C ASP A 49 -5.08 2.63 9.79
N ILE A 50 -4.04 1.79 9.71
CA ILE A 50 -3.05 1.83 8.64
C ILE A 50 -3.23 0.59 7.79
N ASP A 51 -3.35 0.79 6.47
CA ASP A 51 -3.37 -0.31 5.52
C ASP A 51 -1.97 -0.56 4.92
N LEU A 52 -1.47 -1.77 5.09
CA LEU A 52 -0.36 -2.32 4.31
C LEU A 52 -0.91 -2.90 3.00
N ASN A 53 -1.08 -2.04 2.01
CA ASN A 53 -1.34 -2.50 0.66
C ASN A 53 -0.01 -2.95 0.03
N LEU A 54 0.11 -4.24 -0.30
CA LEU A 54 1.38 -4.85 -0.71
C LEU A 54 1.89 -4.30 -2.06
N ASP A 55 1.00 -3.93 -2.97
CA ASP A 55 1.38 -3.34 -4.26
C ASP A 55 1.86 -1.90 -4.09
N ASP A 56 1.14 -1.08 -3.32
CA ASP A 56 1.56 0.29 -2.96
C ASP A 56 2.84 0.25 -2.11
N PHE A 57 3.03 -0.77 -1.26
CA PHE A 57 4.27 -0.99 -0.51
C PHE A 57 5.48 -1.14 -1.43
N VAL A 58 5.40 -2.05 -2.40
CA VAL A 58 6.45 -2.25 -3.40
C VAL A 58 6.67 -0.97 -4.20
N ALA A 59 5.61 -0.37 -4.73
CA ALA A 59 5.69 0.81 -5.60
C ALA A 59 6.32 2.02 -4.88
N ARG A 60 5.85 2.30 -3.65
CA ARG A 60 6.31 3.45 -2.85
C ARG A 60 7.77 3.32 -2.44
N VAL A 61 8.17 2.18 -1.87
CA VAL A 61 9.57 1.97 -1.45
C VAL A 61 10.50 2.07 -2.66
N ASN A 62 10.12 1.43 -3.78
CA ASN A 62 10.91 1.46 -4.99
C ASN A 62 11.01 2.84 -5.64
N SER A 63 9.95 3.64 -5.56
CA SER A 63 9.95 5.01 -6.10
C SER A 63 10.72 5.96 -5.20
N ASP A 64 10.37 6.02 -3.92
CA ASP A 64 10.91 7.02 -3.00
C ASP A 64 12.35 6.72 -2.58
N LEU A 65 12.61 5.52 -2.05
CA LEU A 65 13.94 5.20 -1.53
C LEU A 65 14.93 4.95 -2.65
N VAL A 66 14.57 4.10 -3.61
CA VAL A 66 15.50 3.73 -4.69
C VAL A 66 15.48 4.74 -5.83
N GLY A 67 14.29 5.13 -6.30
CA GLY A 67 14.13 6.00 -7.46
C GLY A 67 14.44 7.47 -7.22
N LYS A 68 14.27 7.96 -5.98
CA LYS A 68 14.56 9.36 -5.62
C LYS A 68 15.78 9.48 -4.71
N PHE A 69 15.73 8.95 -3.50
CA PHE A 69 16.75 9.21 -2.48
C PHE A 69 18.12 8.64 -2.84
N ILE A 70 18.23 7.32 -2.99
CA ILE A 70 19.51 6.63 -3.31
C ILE A 70 20.02 7.00 -4.72
N ASN A 71 19.11 7.33 -5.64
CA ASN A 71 19.43 7.74 -7.00
C ASN A 71 20.34 8.99 -7.07
N ILE A 72 20.28 9.87 -6.07
CA ILE A 72 21.12 11.07 -6.02
C ILE A 72 22.60 10.67 -5.88
N ALA A 73 22.92 9.86 -4.87
CA ALA A 73 24.28 9.42 -4.61
C ALA A 73 24.80 8.49 -5.71
N SER A 74 23.99 7.53 -6.17
CA SER A 74 24.41 6.56 -7.20
C SER A 74 24.81 7.23 -8.52
N ARG A 75 24.19 8.36 -8.87
CA ARG A 75 24.48 9.12 -10.10
C ARG A 75 25.61 10.13 -9.98
N THR A 76 26.05 10.48 -8.77
CA THR A 76 26.99 11.60 -8.55
C THR A 76 28.27 11.19 -7.83
N ALA A 77 28.20 10.28 -6.86
CA ALA A 77 29.34 9.86 -6.04
C ALA A 77 30.47 9.22 -6.86
N GLY A 78 30.12 8.47 -7.90
CA GLY A 78 31.10 7.84 -8.80
C GLY A 78 32.02 8.84 -9.48
N PHE A 79 31.53 10.05 -9.82
CA PHE A 79 32.34 11.11 -10.40
C PHE A 79 33.29 11.71 -9.36
N ILE A 80 32.83 11.91 -8.12
CA ILE A 80 33.69 12.36 -7.00
C ILE A 80 34.89 11.43 -6.82
N HIS A 81 34.64 10.12 -6.73
CA HIS A 81 35.71 9.15 -6.55
C HIS A 81 36.66 9.07 -7.76
N LYS A 82 36.12 9.03 -8.99
CA LYS A 82 36.93 8.80 -10.20
C LYS A 82 37.70 10.03 -10.68
N ASN A 83 37.09 11.21 -10.57
CA ASN A 83 37.63 12.44 -11.18
C ASN A 83 38.29 13.37 -10.15
N PHE A 84 38.00 13.20 -8.86
CA PHE A 84 38.41 14.15 -7.82
C PHE A 84 39.03 13.46 -6.59
N ASP A 85 39.55 12.23 -6.75
CA ASP A 85 40.18 11.45 -5.69
C ASP A 85 39.31 11.36 -4.41
N GLY A 86 38.01 11.16 -4.62
CA GLY A 86 37.03 11.06 -3.54
C GLY A 86 36.80 12.36 -2.77
N LYS A 87 37.40 13.49 -3.15
CA LYS A 87 37.33 14.73 -2.39
C LYS A 87 36.25 15.67 -2.92
N LEU A 88 35.46 16.25 -2.04
CA LEU A 88 34.46 17.27 -2.37
C LEU A 88 35.09 18.63 -2.64
N ALA A 89 34.35 19.48 -3.36
CA ALA A 89 34.76 20.84 -3.65
C ALA A 89 34.93 21.67 -2.36
N ASP A 90 35.59 22.82 -2.49
CA ASP A 90 35.89 23.73 -1.38
C ASP A 90 34.74 24.68 -1.02
N GLY A 91 33.67 24.67 -1.80
CA GLY A 91 32.44 25.42 -1.58
C GLY A 91 31.23 24.71 -2.19
N VAL A 92 30.06 25.34 -2.03
CA VAL A 92 28.78 24.87 -2.57
C VAL A 92 28.29 25.90 -3.59
N ALA A 93 28.31 25.53 -4.87
CA ALA A 93 27.98 26.44 -5.96
C ALA A 93 26.50 26.85 -6.01
N ASN A 94 25.59 25.99 -5.53
CA ASN A 94 24.16 26.28 -5.43
C ASN A 94 23.74 26.33 -3.96
N ILE A 95 24.10 27.43 -3.30
CA ILE A 95 23.79 27.65 -1.88
C ILE A 95 22.29 27.82 -1.62
N GLU A 96 21.53 28.31 -2.61
CA GLU A 96 20.07 28.46 -2.49
C GLU A 96 19.39 27.10 -2.37
N LEU A 97 19.78 26.13 -3.21
CA LEU A 97 19.25 24.77 -3.14
C LEU A 97 19.57 24.13 -1.80
N VAL A 98 20.83 24.14 -1.38
CA VAL A 98 21.24 23.55 -0.09
C VAL A 98 20.57 24.28 1.07
N GLY A 99 20.56 25.62 1.05
CA GLY A 99 19.91 26.44 2.08
C GLY A 99 18.42 26.13 2.24
N ALA A 100 17.72 25.78 1.16
CA ALA A 100 16.34 25.34 1.26
C ALA A 100 16.17 23.98 1.97
N PHE A 101 17.15 23.08 1.89
CA PHE A 101 17.15 21.83 2.67
C PHE A 101 17.44 22.13 4.14
N GLN A 102 18.37 23.04 4.43
CA GLN A 102 18.71 23.44 5.80
C GLN A 102 17.53 24.16 6.48
N ALA A 103 16.80 25.00 5.74
CA ALA A 103 15.63 25.72 6.23
C ALA A 103 14.44 24.79 6.57
N ALA A 104 14.32 23.64 5.90
CA ALA A 104 13.27 22.67 6.18
C ALA A 104 13.45 21.92 7.51
N ALA A 105 14.64 21.99 8.14
CA ALA A 105 14.96 21.25 9.35
C ALA A 105 13.95 21.48 10.49
N SER A 106 13.59 22.73 10.78
CA SER A 106 12.66 23.03 11.87
C SER A 106 11.25 22.47 11.60
N THR A 107 10.79 22.54 10.35
CA THR A 107 9.46 22.05 9.96
C THR A 107 9.39 20.54 10.04
N ILE A 108 10.40 19.85 9.52
CA ILE A 108 10.50 18.38 9.58
C ILE A 108 10.60 17.91 11.03
N ALA A 109 11.38 18.59 11.88
CA ALA A 109 11.46 18.29 13.31
C ALA A 109 10.08 18.40 13.98
N ALA A 110 9.36 19.51 13.74
CA ALA A 110 8.03 19.73 14.29
C ALA A 110 7.03 18.65 13.84
N HIS A 111 7.13 18.17 12.59
CA HIS A 111 6.32 17.05 12.11
C HIS A 111 6.62 15.75 12.84
N TYR A 112 7.90 15.43 13.08
CA TYR A 112 8.27 14.27 13.89
C TYR A 112 7.78 14.39 15.35
N GLU A 113 7.97 15.55 16.00
CA GLU A 113 7.52 15.79 17.38
C GLU A 113 5.99 15.69 17.52
N ALA A 114 5.25 16.20 16.53
CA ALA A 114 3.80 16.07 16.45
C ALA A 114 3.32 14.65 16.11
N ARG A 115 4.24 13.72 15.84
CA ARG A 115 3.98 12.35 15.37
C ARG A 115 3.29 12.30 14.00
N ASP A 116 3.42 13.36 13.21
CA ASP A 116 2.92 13.44 11.84
C ASP A 116 4.01 13.03 10.85
N TYR A 117 4.42 11.76 10.93
CA TYR A 117 5.53 11.22 10.15
C TYR A 117 5.26 11.28 8.64
N ALA A 118 4.01 11.10 8.23
CA ALA A 118 3.61 11.23 6.83
C ALA A 118 3.87 12.63 6.27
N LYS A 119 3.66 13.70 7.06
CA LYS A 119 4.04 15.07 6.64
C LYS A 119 5.55 15.24 6.58
N ALA A 120 6.30 14.77 7.59
CA ALA A 120 7.76 14.81 7.57
C ALA A 120 8.32 14.14 6.31
N LEU A 121 7.88 12.93 5.99
CA LEU A 121 8.35 12.17 4.84
C LEU A 121 7.94 12.80 3.51
N ARG A 122 6.76 13.41 3.42
CA ARG A 122 6.33 14.15 2.22
C ARG A 122 7.24 15.35 1.95
N GLU A 123 7.61 16.10 2.99
CA GLU A 123 8.52 17.23 2.87
C GLU A 123 9.94 16.78 2.47
N ILE A 124 10.45 15.73 3.10
CA ILE A 124 11.72 15.10 2.74
C ILE A 124 11.73 14.65 1.27
N MET A 125 10.67 13.98 0.80
CA MET A 125 10.61 13.51 -0.59
C MET A 125 10.44 14.65 -1.59
N ALA A 126 9.78 15.75 -1.23
CA ALA A 126 9.74 16.96 -2.05
C ALA A 126 11.13 17.59 -2.19
N LEU A 127 11.96 17.57 -1.14
CA LEU A 127 13.37 17.95 -1.23
C LEU A 127 14.15 16.97 -2.12
N ALA A 128 13.93 15.67 -2.00
CA ALA A 128 14.56 14.67 -2.88
C ALA A 128 14.21 14.89 -4.36
N ASP A 129 12.98 15.30 -4.67
CA ASP A 129 12.56 15.68 -6.03
C ASP A 129 13.36 16.89 -6.53
N ARG A 130 13.57 17.92 -5.69
CA ARG A 130 14.40 19.10 -6.05
C ARG A 130 15.86 18.74 -6.29
N ALA A 131 16.44 17.85 -5.49
CA ALA A 131 17.81 17.38 -5.71
C ALA A 131 17.93 16.57 -7.02
N ASN A 132 16.96 15.70 -7.31
CA ASN A 132 16.94 14.96 -8.57
C ASN A 132 16.76 15.88 -9.78
N GLN A 133 15.91 16.90 -9.66
CA GLN A 133 15.73 17.92 -10.71
C GLN A 133 17.03 18.67 -10.97
N TYR A 134 17.73 19.11 -9.92
CA TYR A 134 19.04 19.74 -10.06
C TYR A 134 20.06 18.85 -10.78
N VAL A 135 20.18 17.58 -10.37
CA VAL A 135 21.05 16.60 -11.05
C VAL A 135 20.62 16.37 -12.51
N ALA A 136 19.32 16.40 -12.80
CA ALA A 136 18.78 16.25 -14.14
C ALA A 136 19.12 17.44 -15.04
N ASP A 137 19.04 18.67 -14.52
CA ASP A 137 19.30 19.89 -15.27
C ASP A 137 20.79 20.10 -15.53
N GLU A 138 21.64 19.79 -14.55
CA GLU A 138 23.09 19.96 -14.64
C GLU A 138 23.78 18.85 -15.44
N LYS A 139 23.13 17.68 -15.60
CA LYS A 139 23.58 16.56 -16.43
C LYS A 139 25.06 16.18 -16.20
N PRO A 140 25.46 15.73 -15.00
CA PRO A 140 26.86 15.40 -14.70
C PRO A 140 27.46 14.34 -15.64
N TRP A 141 26.67 13.44 -16.22
CA TRP A 141 27.12 12.46 -17.22
C TRP A 141 27.51 13.08 -18.57
N GLU A 142 27.00 14.27 -18.90
CA GLU A 142 27.43 15.05 -20.05
C GLU A 142 28.64 15.91 -19.71
N LEU A 143 28.65 16.54 -18.52
CA LEU A 143 29.79 17.31 -18.04
C LEU A 143 31.05 16.45 -17.94
N ALA A 144 30.93 15.20 -17.48
CA ALA A 144 32.06 14.27 -17.36
C ALA A 144 32.73 13.88 -18.69
N LYS A 145 32.09 14.17 -19.83
CA LYS A 145 32.66 13.93 -21.16
C LYS A 145 33.46 15.13 -21.68
N LYS A 146 33.42 16.26 -20.99
CA LYS A 146 33.99 17.55 -21.41
C LYS A 146 35.14 17.94 -20.48
N PRO A 147 36.41 17.88 -20.92
CA PRO A 147 37.56 18.24 -20.09
C PRO A 147 37.47 19.65 -19.47
N GLU A 148 36.92 20.60 -20.21
CA GLU A 148 36.72 21.99 -19.80
C GLU A 148 35.66 22.16 -18.70
N ALA A 149 34.77 21.17 -18.51
CA ALA A 149 33.69 21.21 -17.54
C ALA A 149 34.04 20.55 -16.20
N VAL A 150 35.29 20.14 -16.00
CA VAL A 150 35.73 19.37 -14.82
C VAL A 150 35.42 20.09 -13.50
N TYR A 151 35.62 21.41 -13.42
CA TYR A 151 35.29 22.18 -12.22
C TYR A 151 33.78 22.20 -11.96
N ARG A 152 32.97 22.41 -13.01
CA ARG A 152 31.51 22.40 -12.89
C ARG A 152 30.98 21.04 -12.46
N LEU A 153 31.53 19.95 -13.00
CA LEU A 153 31.19 18.60 -12.57
C LEU A 153 31.45 18.41 -11.07
N HIS A 154 32.59 18.93 -10.57
CA HIS A 154 32.96 18.85 -9.15
C HIS A 154 31.93 19.55 -8.26
N GLU A 155 31.56 20.77 -8.63
CA GLU A 155 30.56 21.57 -7.94
C GLU A 155 29.20 20.88 -7.89
N VAL A 156 28.72 20.42 -9.06
CA VAL A 156 27.39 19.78 -9.20
C VAL A 156 27.29 18.54 -8.32
N CYS A 157 28.30 17.66 -8.39
CA CYS A 157 28.32 16.47 -7.57
C CYS A 157 28.46 16.80 -6.07
N THR A 158 29.19 17.86 -5.72
CA THR A 158 29.31 18.31 -4.32
C THR A 158 27.98 18.84 -3.77
N VAL A 159 27.24 19.65 -4.54
CA VAL A 159 25.89 20.11 -4.18
C VAL A 159 24.94 18.93 -4.00
N ALA A 160 24.95 17.97 -4.94
CA ALA A 160 24.09 16.80 -4.86
C ALA A 160 24.37 15.95 -3.61
N LEU A 161 25.64 15.76 -3.23
CA LEU A 161 26.01 15.04 -2.02
C LEU A 161 25.70 15.79 -0.72
N ASN A 162 25.72 17.13 -0.74
CA ASN A 162 25.17 17.92 0.38
C ASN A 162 23.68 17.66 0.57
N CYS A 163 22.91 17.69 -0.52
CA CYS A 163 21.48 17.37 -0.48
C CYS A 163 21.22 15.95 0.01
N PHE A 164 21.97 14.97 -0.50
CA PHE A 164 21.88 13.56 -0.09
C PHE A 164 22.19 13.35 1.40
N ARG A 165 23.23 14.01 1.92
CA ARG A 165 23.57 13.98 3.35
C ARG A 165 22.44 14.54 4.22
N LEU A 166 21.84 15.68 3.84
CA LEU A 166 20.73 16.27 4.59
C LEU A 166 19.47 15.39 4.55
N LEU A 167 19.15 14.80 3.39
CA LEU A 167 18.05 13.82 3.30
C LEU A 167 18.31 12.61 4.21
N THR A 168 19.55 12.15 4.28
CA THR A 168 19.95 11.05 5.18
C THR A 168 19.71 11.42 6.64
N LEU A 169 20.12 12.63 7.05
CA LEU A 169 19.87 13.15 8.40
C LEU A 169 18.37 13.12 8.73
N TYR A 170 17.52 13.62 7.83
CA TYR A 170 16.07 13.69 8.05
C TYR A 170 15.38 12.32 8.00
N LEU A 171 15.93 11.36 7.26
CA LEU A 171 15.43 9.99 7.18
C LEU A 171 15.97 9.08 8.29
N LYS A 172 17.04 9.45 8.98
CA LYS A 172 17.71 8.63 10.01
C LYS A 172 16.77 8.09 11.11
N PRO A 173 15.78 8.83 11.62
CA PRO A 173 14.80 8.27 12.57
C PRO A 173 14.01 7.09 12.00
N VAL A 174 13.78 7.06 10.69
CA VAL A 174 13.01 6.04 9.98
C VAL A 174 13.90 4.94 9.39
N LEU A 175 15.08 5.29 8.90
CA LEU A 175 16.03 4.42 8.19
C LEU A 175 17.40 4.40 8.91
N PRO A 176 17.48 3.95 10.18
CA PRO A 176 18.70 4.06 10.98
C PRO A 176 19.87 3.22 10.45
N LYS A 177 19.62 2.03 9.90
CA LYS A 177 20.67 1.17 9.35
C LYS A 177 21.22 1.75 8.06
N LEU A 178 20.34 2.14 7.13
CA LEU A 178 20.74 2.82 5.89
C LEU A 178 21.48 4.13 6.18
N ALA A 179 21.03 4.91 7.18
CA ALA A 179 21.76 6.11 7.58
C ALA A 179 23.19 5.79 8.05
N GLY A 180 23.38 4.72 8.82
CA GLY A 180 24.72 4.26 9.20
C GLY A 180 25.59 3.81 8.01
N GLU A 181 24.99 3.13 7.03
CA GLU A 181 25.68 2.77 5.78
C GLU A 181 26.07 4.01 4.97
N VAL A 182 25.22 5.03 4.93
CA VAL A 182 25.53 6.33 4.31
C VAL A 182 26.60 7.09 5.08
N GLU A 183 26.55 7.12 6.41
CA GLU A 183 27.58 7.75 7.25
C GLU A 183 28.95 7.13 7.01
N ALA A 184 29.03 5.80 6.91
CA ALA A 184 30.26 5.10 6.53
C ALA A 184 30.70 5.40 5.10
N PHE A 185 29.78 5.46 4.13
CA PHE A 185 30.08 5.86 2.75
C PHE A 185 30.62 7.29 2.67
N LEU A 186 30.01 8.22 3.39
CA LEU A 186 30.40 9.61 3.42
C LEU A 186 31.64 9.89 4.28
N ASP A 187 32.12 8.90 5.04
CA ASP A 187 33.25 8.99 6.00
C ASP A 187 33.04 10.04 7.12
N ILE A 188 31.81 10.11 7.62
CA ILE A 188 31.40 11.08 8.65
C ILE A 188 31.00 10.41 9.96
N PRO A 189 31.10 11.12 11.10
CA PRO A 189 30.50 10.66 12.35
C PRO A 189 28.97 10.53 12.21
N PRO A 190 28.32 9.81 13.14
CA PRO A 190 26.87 9.70 13.15
C PRO A 190 26.21 11.08 13.14
N LEU A 191 25.35 11.32 12.14
CA LEU A 191 24.63 12.57 11.96
C LEU A 191 23.74 12.86 13.18
N ALA A 192 23.86 14.07 13.71
CA ALA A 192 23.00 14.67 14.72
C ALA A 192 22.12 15.77 14.09
N TRP A 193 21.06 16.22 14.77
CA TRP A 193 20.16 17.19 14.15
C TRP A 193 20.82 18.55 13.89
N GLU A 194 21.81 18.95 14.72
CA GLU A 194 22.54 20.20 14.53
C GLU A 194 23.35 20.21 13.21
N ASP A 195 23.70 19.03 12.70
CA ASP A 195 24.42 18.88 11.43
C ASP A 195 23.62 19.36 10.21
N ALA A 196 22.32 19.61 10.37
CA ALA A 196 21.49 20.19 9.33
C ALA A 196 22.00 21.56 8.86
N GLN A 197 22.72 22.30 9.72
CA GLN A 197 23.23 23.63 9.40
C GLN A 197 24.68 23.62 8.87
N SER A 198 25.36 22.47 8.87
CA SER A 198 26.75 22.38 8.41
C SER A 198 26.86 22.00 6.93
N LEU A 199 27.81 22.64 6.23
CA LEU A 199 28.12 22.33 4.83
C LEU A 199 29.12 21.17 4.74
N PHE A 200 28.91 20.32 3.74
CA PHE A 200 29.73 19.14 3.46
C PHE A 200 30.68 19.44 2.29
N ILE A 201 31.83 20.02 2.63
CA ILE A 201 32.85 20.52 1.69
C ILE A 201 34.25 20.08 2.14
N ARG A 202 35.22 20.07 1.23
CA ARG A 202 36.63 19.71 1.49
C ARG A 202 36.84 18.35 2.16
N HIS A 203 35.85 17.48 2.12
CA HIS A 203 35.84 16.19 2.78
C HIS A 203 36.08 15.07 1.77
N ARG A 204 36.72 13.98 2.18
CA ARG A 204 36.95 12.80 1.35
C ARG A 204 35.88 11.76 1.67
N ILE A 205 35.19 11.25 0.65
CA ILE A 205 34.23 10.16 0.80
C ILE A 205 34.87 8.82 0.42
N ASN A 206 34.29 7.73 0.93
CA ASN A 206 34.64 6.38 0.50
C ASN A 206 34.03 6.06 -0.87
N ALA A 207 34.47 4.95 -1.49
CA ALA A 207 33.87 4.47 -2.73
C ALA A 207 32.39 4.12 -2.52
N TYR A 208 31.54 4.59 -3.43
CA TYR A 208 30.11 4.29 -3.38
C TYR A 208 29.86 2.80 -3.58
N ASN A 209 29.12 2.21 -2.63
CA ASN A 209 28.58 0.87 -2.72
C ASN A 209 27.07 0.93 -2.85
N HIS A 210 26.48 -0.14 -3.39
CA HIS A 210 25.03 -0.24 -3.54
C HIS A 210 24.34 -0.26 -2.18
N LEU A 211 23.54 0.77 -1.88
CA LEU A 211 22.93 1.00 -0.57
C LEU A 211 21.56 0.32 -0.39
N MET A 212 20.77 0.19 -1.46
CA MET A 212 19.44 -0.42 -1.36
C MET A 212 18.96 -1.00 -2.67
N THR A 213 18.52 -2.26 -2.63
CA THR A 213 17.91 -2.94 -3.77
C THR A 213 16.41 -2.66 -3.83
N ARG A 214 15.87 -2.61 -5.05
CA ARG A 214 14.43 -2.57 -5.28
C ARG A 214 13.76 -3.81 -4.68
N ILE A 215 12.57 -3.65 -4.14
CA ILE A 215 11.70 -4.77 -3.79
C ILE A 215 11.26 -5.43 -5.10
N ASP A 216 11.55 -6.73 -5.22
CA ASP A 216 10.97 -7.61 -6.23
C ASP A 216 9.57 -8.03 -5.76
N PRO A 217 8.49 -7.76 -6.51
CA PRO A 217 7.14 -8.24 -6.17
C PRO A 217 7.11 -9.74 -5.82
N LYS A 218 7.91 -10.58 -6.48
CA LYS A 218 7.99 -12.01 -6.21
C LYS A 218 8.46 -12.35 -4.80
N SER A 219 9.29 -11.49 -4.19
CA SER A 219 9.72 -11.66 -2.80
C SER A 219 8.58 -11.43 -1.80
N ILE A 220 7.62 -10.57 -2.15
CA ILE A 220 6.42 -10.32 -1.36
C ILE A 220 5.41 -11.46 -1.55
N GLU A 221 5.23 -11.95 -2.79
CA GLU A 221 4.44 -13.15 -3.07
C GLU A 221 4.96 -14.36 -2.29
N ALA A 222 6.28 -14.60 -2.33
CA ALA A 222 6.93 -15.69 -1.59
C ALA A 222 6.72 -15.57 -0.08
N MET A 223 6.78 -14.34 0.47
CA MET A 223 6.48 -14.11 1.89
C MET A 223 5.02 -14.44 2.22
N VAL A 224 4.08 -13.98 1.40
CA VAL A 224 2.65 -14.27 1.59
C VAL A 224 2.39 -15.77 1.52
N ASP A 225 3.00 -16.47 0.56
CA ASP A 225 2.83 -17.92 0.41
C ASP A 225 3.50 -18.72 1.53
N ALA A 226 4.69 -18.32 1.99
CA ALA A 226 5.33 -18.92 3.15
C ALA A 226 4.46 -18.77 4.42
N ASN A 227 3.79 -17.64 4.57
CA ASN A 227 2.86 -17.42 5.69
C ASN A 227 1.57 -18.26 5.58
N LYS A 228 1.17 -18.69 4.37
CA LYS A 228 0.10 -19.68 4.19
C LYS A 228 0.58 -21.10 4.50
N GLN A 229 1.82 -21.45 4.12
CA GLN A 229 2.37 -22.79 4.30
C GLN A 229 2.77 -23.09 5.75
N ASN A 230 3.16 -22.08 6.53
CA ASN A 230 3.39 -22.20 7.98
C ASN A 230 2.09 -22.44 8.82
N LEU A 231 1.01 -22.89 8.18
CA LEU A 231 -0.20 -23.41 8.82
C LEU A 231 -0.03 -24.86 9.33
N GLU A 232 1.14 -25.49 9.15
CA GLU A 232 1.40 -26.78 9.79
C GLU A 232 1.40 -26.64 11.32
N PRO A 233 0.68 -27.51 12.04
CA PRO A 233 0.62 -27.45 13.49
C PRO A 233 2.02 -27.74 14.04
N THR A 234 2.54 -26.79 14.83
CA THR A 234 3.64 -27.06 15.76
C THR A 234 3.31 -28.34 16.52
N PRO A 235 4.20 -29.35 16.57
CA PRO A 235 3.92 -30.58 17.28
C PRO A 235 3.72 -30.26 18.76
N ALA A 236 2.51 -30.51 19.24
CA ALA A 236 2.19 -30.40 20.66
C ALA A 236 3.08 -31.38 21.46
N PRO A 237 3.70 -30.95 22.57
CA PRO A 237 4.24 -31.89 23.53
C PRO A 237 3.10 -32.73 24.11
N ALA A 238 3.36 -34.03 24.27
CA ALA A 238 2.42 -35.01 24.82
C ALA A 238 1.94 -34.65 26.25
N PRO A 239 0.78 -35.19 26.68
CA PRO A 239 -0.10 -34.55 27.66
C PRO A 239 0.27 -34.89 29.12
N ALA A 240 0.27 -33.87 29.98
CA ALA A 240 0.06 -34.05 31.41
C ALA A 240 -1.37 -33.62 31.75
N ARG A 241 -2.10 -34.54 32.38
CA ARG A 241 -3.48 -34.43 32.85
C ARG A 241 -3.64 -33.22 33.79
N HIS A 242 -4.74 -32.48 33.67
CA HIS A 242 -5.79 -32.35 34.69
C HIS A 242 -6.77 -31.19 34.40
N ALA A 243 -8.05 -31.46 34.65
CA ALA A 243 -9.17 -30.57 34.97
C ALA A 243 -9.86 -29.76 33.85
N GLU A 244 -10.96 -30.35 33.36
CA GLU A 244 -12.33 -29.81 33.33
C GLU A 244 -12.53 -28.29 33.17
N ALA A 245 -13.11 -27.87 32.03
CA ALA A 245 -14.55 -27.57 31.91
C ALA A 245 -14.82 -26.63 30.71
N GLN A 246 -15.81 -27.05 29.90
CA GLN A 246 -16.64 -26.23 29.00
C GLN A 246 -15.94 -25.45 27.87
N ALA A 247 -15.97 -26.05 26.67
CA ALA A 247 -16.15 -25.29 25.45
C ALA A 247 -16.93 -26.15 24.44
N HIS A 248 -18.14 -25.72 24.11
CA HIS A 248 -18.85 -26.17 22.92
C HIS A 248 -17.99 -25.84 21.70
N ALA A 249 -17.36 -26.85 21.11
CA ALA A 249 -16.63 -26.71 19.87
C ALA A 249 -17.63 -26.60 18.71
N THR A 250 -17.89 -25.39 18.25
CA THR A 250 -18.36 -25.12 16.88
C THR A 250 -17.19 -25.35 15.93
N GLN A 251 -17.29 -26.41 15.13
CA GLN A 251 -16.36 -26.74 14.05
C GLN A 251 -16.25 -25.59 13.03
N PRO A 252 -15.05 -25.22 12.56
CA PRO A 252 -14.90 -24.29 11.44
C PRO A 252 -15.37 -24.96 10.15
N ALA A 253 -16.37 -24.36 9.50
CA ALA A 253 -16.88 -24.76 8.21
C ALA A 253 -15.79 -24.62 7.13
N ALA A 254 -15.69 -25.65 6.28
CA ALA A 254 -14.74 -25.74 5.17
C ALA A 254 -14.89 -24.56 4.19
N ALA A 255 -13.76 -24.06 3.67
CA ALA A 255 -13.74 -23.08 2.61
C ALA A 255 -14.24 -23.73 1.31
N THR A 256 -15.24 -23.14 0.67
CA THR A 256 -15.71 -23.55 -0.65
C THR A 256 -14.61 -23.24 -1.68
N PRO A 257 -14.19 -24.22 -2.49
CA PRO A 257 -13.19 -23.99 -3.53
C PRO A 257 -13.72 -22.99 -4.56
N VAL A 258 -12.83 -22.14 -5.06
CA VAL A 258 -13.13 -21.27 -6.20
C VAL A 258 -13.34 -22.15 -7.43
N SER A 259 -14.36 -21.86 -8.23
CA SER A 259 -14.63 -22.58 -9.48
C SER A 259 -13.47 -22.45 -10.47
N ASP A 260 -13.45 -23.34 -11.46
CA ASP A 260 -12.44 -23.32 -12.52
C ASP A 260 -12.37 -21.95 -13.22
N THR A 261 -11.17 -21.60 -13.70
CA THR A 261 -10.94 -20.34 -14.40
C THR A 261 -11.72 -20.29 -15.71
N ILE A 262 -12.46 -19.19 -15.94
CA ILE A 262 -13.14 -18.91 -17.20
C ILE A 262 -12.32 -17.95 -18.07
N SER A 263 -12.58 -17.93 -19.37
CA SER A 263 -11.96 -16.96 -20.29
C SER A 263 -12.58 -15.57 -20.12
N ILE A 264 -11.87 -14.52 -20.57
CA ILE A 264 -12.43 -13.16 -20.61
C ILE A 264 -13.64 -13.06 -21.53
N ASP A 265 -13.71 -13.88 -22.57
CA ASP A 265 -14.85 -13.94 -23.50
C ASP A 265 -16.11 -14.47 -22.80
N ASP A 266 -15.95 -15.37 -21.82
CA ASP A 266 -17.07 -15.87 -21.03
C ASP A 266 -17.60 -14.80 -20.06
N PHE A 267 -16.71 -13.99 -19.49
CA PHE A 267 -17.12 -12.83 -18.70
C PHE A 267 -17.81 -11.75 -19.56
N ALA A 268 -17.30 -11.48 -20.76
CA ALA A 268 -17.86 -10.50 -21.69
C ALA A 268 -19.30 -10.82 -22.14
N LYS A 269 -19.73 -12.09 -22.06
CA LYS A 269 -21.11 -12.52 -22.31
C LYS A 269 -22.08 -12.10 -21.21
N ILE A 270 -21.62 -11.74 -20.01
CA ILE A 270 -22.47 -11.35 -18.88
C ILE A 270 -22.74 -9.84 -18.96
N ASP A 271 -24.01 -9.43 -19.05
CA ASP A 271 -24.37 -8.01 -19.03
C ASP A 271 -24.68 -7.57 -17.59
N LEU A 272 -23.66 -7.02 -16.92
CA LEU A 272 -23.77 -6.48 -15.58
C LEU A 272 -24.13 -4.99 -15.64
N ARG A 273 -25.16 -4.59 -14.89
CA ARG A 273 -25.67 -3.21 -14.86
C ARG A 273 -25.82 -2.69 -13.45
N ILE A 274 -25.58 -1.39 -13.28
CA ILE A 274 -25.97 -0.68 -12.07
C ILE A 274 -27.48 -0.47 -12.08
N ALA A 275 -28.14 -0.87 -11.01
CA ALA A 275 -29.57 -0.70 -10.81
C ALA A 275 -29.85 0.09 -9.53
N ARG A 276 -30.86 0.96 -9.55
CA ARG A 276 -31.43 1.55 -8.34
C ARG A 276 -32.59 0.70 -7.87
N ILE A 277 -32.64 0.40 -6.57
CA ILE A 277 -33.78 -0.28 -5.97
C ILE A 277 -34.90 0.75 -5.83
N ALA A 278 -35.83 0.77 -6.77
CA ALA A 278 -36.95 1.72 -6.78
C ALA A 278 -38.04 1.31 -5.78
N ASN A 279 -38.25 0.01 -5.58
CA ASN A 279 -39.17 -0.52 -4.59
C ASN A 279 -38.65 -1.87 -4.06
N ALA A 280 -38.97 -2.18 -2.80
CA ALA A 280 -38.65 -3.45 -2.17
C ALA A 280 -39.83 -3.87 -1.29
N GLU A 281 -40.28 -5.12 -1.43
CA GLU A 281 -41.44 -5.63 -0.71
C GLU A 281 -41.23 -7.07 -0.26
N HIS A 282 -41.92 -7.45 0.81
CA HIS A 282 -42.01 -8.84 1.21
C HIS A 282 -42.83 -9.65 0.22
N VAL A 283 -42.38 -10.88 -0.05
CA VAL A 283 -43.14 -11.85 -0.83
C VAL A 283 -43.98 -12.70 0.11
N GLU A 284 -45.30 -12.62 -0.04
CA GLU A 284 -46.24 -13.41 0.75
C GLU A 284 -46.04 -14.91 0.46
N GLY A 285 -45.83 -15.71 1.52
CA GLY A 285 -45.54 -17.14 1.40
C GLY A 285 -44.10 -17.50 1.00
N ALA A 286 -43.14 -16.56 1.04
CA ALA A 286 -41.72 -16.85 0.90
C ALA A 286 -40.88 -16.32 2.08
N ASP A 287 -40.21 -17.23 2.78
CA ASP A 287 -39.45 -16.90 3.99
C ASP A 287 -38.10 -16.23 3.70
N LYS A 288 -37.55 -16.45 2.49
CA LYS A 288 -36.19 -16.00 2.12
C LYS A 288 -36.14 -14.90 1.06
N LEU A 289 -37.27 -14.60 0.40
CA LEU A 289 -37.29 -13.74 -0.80
C LEU A 289 -37.87 -12.35 -0.51
N LEU A 290 -37.23 -11.32 -1.06
CA LEU A 290 -37.80 -10.00 -1.28
C LEU A 290 -38.11 -9.82 -2.77
N ARG A 291 -39.20 -9.12 -3.07
CA ARG A 291 -39.52 -8.63 -4.42
C ARG A 291 -38.92 -7.26 -4.57
N LEU A 292 -38.00 -7.11 -5.51
CA LEU A 292 -37.38 -5.82 -5.81
C LEU A 292 -37.82 -5.35 -7.20
N THR A 293 -38.14 -4.06 -7.28
CA THR A 293 -38.27 -3.33 -8.56
C THR A 293 -36.98 -2.57 -8.77
N LEU A 294 -36.22 -2.97 -9.78
CA LEU A 294 -34.94 -2.39 -10.14
C LEU A 294 -35.10 -1.42 -11.30
N ASP A 295 -34.70 -0.18 -11.12
CA ASP A 295 -34.62 0.85 -12.15
C ASP A 295 -33.24 0.85 -12.79
N LEU A 296 -33.20 0.68 -14.11
CA LEU A 296 -31.99 0.68 -14.94
C LEU A 296 -31.91 1.94 -15.82
N GLY A 297 -32.58 3.03 -15.43
CA GLY A 297 -32.61 4.29 -16.18
C GLY A 297 -33.32 4.12 -17.52
N GLU A 298 -32.65 4.45 -18.62
CA GLU A 298 -33.21 4.39 -19.98
C GLU A 298 -33.61 2.96 -20.42
N LEU A 299 -33.07 1.92 -19.77
CA LEU A 299 -33.41 0.52 -20.05
C LEU A 299 -34.72 0.06 -19.38
N GLY A 300 -35.35 0.95 -18.60
CA GLY A 300 -36.60 0.74 -17.89
C GLY A 300 -36.43 -0.04 -16.59
N THR A 301 -37.55 -0.49 -16.04
CA THR A 301 -37.58 -1.25 -14.78
C THR A 301 -37.57 -2.76 -15.01
N ARG A 302 -37.04 -3.52 -14.06
CA ARG A 302 -37.09 -4.98 -14.03
C ARG A 302 -37.52 -5.49 -12.67
N GLN A 303 -38.26 -6.59 -12.65
CA GLN A 303 -38.63 -7.26 -11.41
C GLN A 303 -37.65 -8.40 -11.12
N VAL A 304 -37.14 -8.46 -9.90
CA VAL A 304 -36.29 -9.56 -9.44
C VAL A 304 -36.70 -10.05 -8.05
N PHE A 305 -36.54 -11.35 -7.83
CA PHE A 305 -36.73 -11.95 -6.50
C PHE A 305 -35.38 -12.28 -5.89
N ALA A 306 -35.04 -11.60 -4.79
CA ALA A 306 -33.72 -11.70 -4.18
C ALA A 306 -33.78 -12.43 -2.83
N GLY A 307 -32.88 -13.40 -2.64
CA GLY A 307 -32.76 -14.23 -1.43
C GLY A 307 -32.15 -13.54 -0.21
N ILE A 308 -32.48 -12.26 0.00
CA ILE A 308 -31.79 -11.36 0.96
C ILE A 308 -32.68 -10.94 2.15
N LYS A 309 -33.87 -11.53 2.28
CA LYS A 309 -34.87 -11.15 3.29
C LYS A 309 -34.37 -11.30 4.74
N SER A 310 -33.45 -12.24 4.99
CA SER A 310 -32.88 -12.43 6.33
C SER A 310 -31.88 -11.36 6.74
N ALA A 311 -31.36 -10.57 5.78
CA ALA A 311 -30.32 -9.57 6.03
C ALA A 311 -30.77 -8.13 5.91
N TYR A 312 -31.85 -7.86 5.16
CA TYR A 312 -32.30 -6.51 4.89
C TYR A 312 -33.82 -6.38 5.06
N ALA A 313 -34.23 -5.35 5.78
CA ALA A 313 -35.60 -4.86 5.75
C ALA A 313 -35.85 -4.14 4.40
N PRO A 314 -37.04 -4.27 3.78
CA PRO A 314 -37.33 -3.65 2.49
C PRO A 314 -37.07 -2.15 2.46
N GLU A 315 -37.40 -1.44 3.54
CA GLU A 315 -37.28 0.02 3.67
C GLU A 315 -35.81 0.48 3.61
N ALA A 316 -34.88 -0.36 4.08
CA ALA A 316 -33.45 -0.07 4.04
C ALA A 316 -32.82 -0.26 2.65
N LEU A 317 -33.57 -0.82 1.70
CA LEU A 317 -33.09 -1.09 0.33
C LEU A 317 -33.52 -0.02 -0.65
N VAL A 318 -34.69 0.59 -0.46
CA VAL A 318 -35.23 1.59 -1.39
C VAL A 318 -34.26 2.77 -1.53
N GLY A 319 -33.95 3.13 -2.77
CA GLY A 319 -33.02 4.20 -3.14
C GLY A 319 -31.55 3.78 -3.25
N ARG A 320 -31.16 2.60 -2.76
CA ARG A 320 -29.78 2.11 -2.89
C ARG A 320 -29.45 1.70 -4.32
N LEU A 321 -28.17 1.84 -4.68
CA LEU A 321 -27.63 1.29 -5.93
C LEU A 321 -27.05 -0.10 -5.69
N THR A 322 -27.20 -0.97 -6.69
CA THR A 322 -26.66 -2.34 -6.67
C THR A 322 -26.27 -2.81 -8.08
N VAL A 323 -25.64 -3.98 -8.17
CA VAL A 323 -25.25 -4.64 -9.41
C VAL A 323 -26.24 -5.76 -9.74
N MET A 324 -26.77 -5.72 -10.97
CA MET A 324 -27.69 -6.71 -11.51
C MET A 324 -27.08 -7.39 -12.74
N VAL A 325 -27.29 -8.70 -12.89
CA VAL A 325 -27.13 -9.41 -14.16
C VAL A 325 -28.40 -9.21 -15.00
N ALA A 326 -28.29 -8.43 -16.08
CA ALA A 326 -29.41 -7.93 -16.87
C ALA A 326 -29.79 -8.82 -18.06
N ASN A 327 -28.92 -9.76 -18.47
CA ASN A 327 -29.14 -10.63 -19.64
C ASN A 327 -29.39 -12.11 -19.30
N LEU A 328 -29.83 -12.40 -18.08
CA LEU A 328 -30.34 -13.74 -17.75
C LEU A 328 -31.73 -13.94 -18.35
N ALA A 329 -31.99 -15.15 -18.87
CA ALA A 329 -33.32 -15.50 -19.34
C ALA A 329 -34.35 -15.35 -18.21
N PRO A 330 -35.50 -14.68 -18.44
CA PRO A 330 -36.53 -14.53 -17.42
C PRO A 330 -36.98 -15.88 -16.87
N ARG A 331 -37.04 -16.00 -15.55
CA ARG A 331 -37.45 -17.24 -14.87
C ARG A 331 -38.80 -17.04 -14.20
N LYS A 332 -39.79 -17.83 -14.62
CA LYS A 332 -41.10 -17.86 -13.95
C LYS A 332 -40.94 -18.54 -12.58
N MET A 333 -41.28 -17.81 -11.53
CA MET A 333 -41.30 -18.29 -10.15
C MET A 333 -42.74 -18.36 -9.66
N LYS A 334 -42.96 -19.02 -8.50
CA LYS A 334 -44.29 -19.13 -7.87
C LYS A 334 -44.97 -17.77 -7.65
N PHE A 335 -44.19 -16.71 -7.47
CA PHE A 335 -44.64 -15.38 -7.07
C PHE A 335 -44.60 -14.33 -8.20
N GLY A 336 -44.20 -14.72 -9.41
CA GLY A 336 -44.06 -13.81 -10.55
C GLY A 336 -42.86 -14.15 -11.45
N MET A 337 -42.58 -13.28 -12.42
CA MET A 337 -41.41 -13.41 -13.29
C MET A 337 -40.19 -12.72 -12.63
N SER A 338 -39.03 -13.40 -12.59
CA SER A 338 -37.75 -12.78 -12.25
C SER A 338 -36.97 -12.53 -13.54
N GLU A 339 -36.64 -11.27 -13.81
CA GLU A 339 -36.03 -10.82 -15.07
C GLU A 339 -34.52 -10.54 -14.94
N GLY A 340 -33.90 -11.09 -13.90
CA GLY A 340 -32.47 -11.01 -13.66
C GLY A 340 -32.11 -11.42 -12.24
N MET A 341 -30.89 -11.08 -11.84
CA MET A 341 -30.32 -11.46 -10.56
C MET A 341 -29.48 -10.34 -9.98
N VAL A 342 -29.69 -10.02 -8.71
CA VAL A 342 -28.85 -9.08 -7.94
C VAL A 342 -27.64 -9.83 -7.39
N LEU A 343 -26.48 -9.18 -7.37
CA LEU A 343 -25.28 -9.78 -6.81
C LEU A 343 -25.17 -9.51 -5.31
N ALA A 344 -25.06 -10.59 -4.53
CA ALA A 344 -24.80 -10.55 -3.11
C ALA A 344 -23.72 -11.57 -2.75
N ALA A 345 -22.82 -11.19 -1.84
CA ALA A 345 -21.89 -12.11 -1.22
C ALA A 345 -22.59 -12.81 -0.05
N SER A 346 -22.33 -14.09 0.15
CA SER A 346 -22.80 -14.83 1.32
C SER A 346 -21.70 -15.62 1.99
N TYR A 347 -21.85 -15.92 3.27
CA TYR A 347 -21.04 -16.95 3.91
C TYR A 347 -21.38 -18.34 3.31
N PRO A 348 -20.48 -19.34 3.42
CA PRO A 348 -20.80 -20.72 3.08
C PRO A 348 -22.01 -21.22 3.90
N GLU A 349 -22.83 -22.10 3.30
CA GLU A 349 -23.95 -22.73 4.01
C GLU A 349 -23.44 -23.40 5.31
N GLY A 350 -24.04 -23.02 6.44
CA GLY A 350 -23.64 -23.52 7.78
C GLY A 350 -22.91 -22.53 8.69
N HIS A 351 -22.63 -21.30 8.24
CA HIS A 351 -22.06 -20.26 9.10
C HIS A 351 -23.07 -19.80 10.18
N LYS A 352 -22.79 -20.11 11.46
CA LYS A 352 -23.54 -19.61 12.63
C LYS A 352 -22.80 -18.43 13.25
N GLY A 353 -23.01 -17.24 12.69
CA GLY A 353 -22.57 -15.96 13.26
C GLY A 353 -23.76 -15.02 13.44
N ASP A 354 -23.68 -14.09 14.39
CA ASP A 354 -24.78 -13.20 14.81
C ASP A 354 -25.18 -12.13 13.78
N ALA A 355 -24.51 -12.06 12.63
CA ALA A 355 -24.85 -11.15 11.54
C ALA A 355 -25.43 -11.91 10.34
N PRO A 356 -26.53 -11.45 9.74
CA PRO A 356 -27.15 -12.14 8.63
C PRO A 356 -26.19 -12.15 7.45
N GLY A 357 -25.73 -13.34 7.09
CA GLY A 357 -24.58 -13.59 6.21
C GLY A 357 -24.79 -13.29 4.74
N LEU A 358 -25.44 -12.19 4.38
CA LEU A 358 -25.75 -11.77 3.01
C LEU A 358 -25.44 -10.28 2.81
N PHE A 359 -24.57 -9.96 1.85
CA PHE A 359 -24.04 -8.62 1.59
C PHE A 359 -24.29 -8.20 0.15
N ILE A 360 -25.23 -7.26 -0.07
CA ILE A 360 -25.51 -6.73 -1.41
C ILE A 360 -24.34 -5.87 -1.87
N LEU A 361 -23.86 -6.09 -3.11
CA LEU A 361 -22.81 -5.28 -3.70
C LEU A 361 -23.37 -3.90 -4.10
N SER A 362 -22.64 -2.84 -3.73
CA SER A 362 -22.98 -1.44 -4.02
C SER A 362 -21.83 -0.77 -4.78
N PRO A 363 -22.10 0.05 -5.81
CA PRO A 363 -21.06 0.80 -6.52
C PRO A 363 -20.61 2.06 -5.76
N ASP A 364 -19.45 2.59 -6.13
CA ASP A 364 -18.94 3.88 -5.63
C ASP A 364 -19.83 5.07 -6.02
N SER A 365 -19.67 6.19 -5.32
CA SER A 365 -20.42 7.42 -5.56
C SER A 365 -20.22 7.94 -6.99
N GLY A 366 -21.33 8.30 -7.65
CA GLY A 366 -21.34 8.82 -9.03
C GLY A 366 -21.88 7.82 -10.06
N ALA A 367 -21.97 6.54 -9.72
CA ALA A 367 -22.63 5.54 -10.56
C ALA A 367 -24.12 5.87 -10.77
N GLN A 368 -24.62 5.66 -11.98
CA GLN A 368 -26.01 5.92 -12.37
C GLN A 368 -26.72 4.64 -12.82
N PRO A 369 -28.05 4.53 -12.62
CA PRO A 369 -28.86 3.45 -13.16
C PRO A 369 -28.62 3.24 -14.66
N GLY A 370 -28.43 1.98 -15.08
CA GLY A 370 -28.22 1.59 -16.48
C GLY A 370 -26.76 1.54 -16.93
N MET A 371 -25.81 2.08 -16.15
CA MET A 371 -24.38 2.00 -16.44
C MET A 371 -23.92 0.54 -16.53
N LYS A 372 -23.13 0.22 -17.56
CA LYS A 372 -22.54 -1.11 -17.75
C LYS A 372 -21.32 -1.28 -16.85
N VAL A 373 -21.27 -2.38 -16.11
CA VAL A 373 -20.08 -2.83 -15.36
C VAL A 373 -19.19 -3.60 -16.34
N LYS A 374 -17.89 -3.31 -16.34
CA LYS A 374 -16.90 -3.85 -17.26
C LYS A 374 -15.75 -4.51 -16.52
#